data_AF-A0A426XB70-F1
#
_entry.id   AF-A0A426XB70-F1
#
_cell.length_a   1.000
_cell.length_b   1.000
_cell.length_c   1.000
_cell.angle_alpha   90.00
_cell.angle_beta   90.00
_cell.angle_gamma   90.00
#
_symmetry.space_group_name_H-M   'P 1'
#
loop_
_entity.id
_entity.type
_entity.pdbx_description
1 polymer ?
#
loop_
_entity_poly.entity_id
_entity_poly.type
_entity_poly.pdbx_seq_one_letter_code
_entity_poly.pdbx_strand_id
1 'polypeptide(L)'
;MGLENVLSLVPVSFNGEKKTCSNAWLIPILKRYASGASLCYFMDHIVPLAKSILKALKRATLQGKLRSYAHEMWDLLPAFCRCPPDISQSFDSLAKLLAHSVKDDSSLHETISISLQTLVNENMRVLGANQDVNRHASLKDIHDKSESFPIGYTKKTASKNIKALASNSMDLIQTMADVFLDSPPEKHAVLKVLNPSSTYHPCAFEMFPRQFYFSRDSIVIFGRFS
;
A
#
# COMPACT_ATOMS: atom_id res chain seq x y z
N MET A 1 12.93 -12.13 17.67
CA MET A 1 12.13 -11.03 18.27
C MET A 1 11.38 -10.36 17.13
N GLY A 2 10.04 -10.49 17.08
CA GLY A 2 9.24 -9.87 16.03
C GLY A 2 8.97 -8.38 16.30
N LEU A 3 8.57 -7.63 15.27
CA LEU A 3 8.20 -6.22 15.38
C LEU A 3 7.12 -6.00 16.45
N GLU A 4 6.14 -6.88 16.49
CA GLU A 4 4.99 -6.82 17.39
C GLU A 4 5.41 -6.85 18.87
N ASN A 5 6.41 -7.68 19.21
CA ASN A 5 6.95 -7.74 20.57
C ASN A 5 7.63 -6.42 20.95
N VAL A 6 8.35 -5.78 20.02
CA VAL A 6 8.97 -4.47 20.27
C VAL A 6 7.90 -3.41 20.47
N LEU A 7 6.85 -3.41 19.63
CA LEU A 7 5.74 -2.47 19.75
C LEU A 7 4.87 -2.70 20.98
N SER A 8 4.83 -3.92 21.53
CA SER A 8 4.18 -4.19 22.82
C SER A 8 4.92 -3.56 24.01
N LEU A 9 6.26 -3.41 23.90
CA LEU A 9 7.09 -2.79 24.94
C LEU A 9 7.16 -1.27 24.77
N VAL A 10 7.22 -0.81 23.51
CA VAL A 10 7.33 0.62 23.17
C VAL A 10 6.27 0.96 22.10
N PRO A 11 5.00 1.15 22.50
CA PRO A 11 3.94 1.44 21.55
C PRO A 11 4.00 2.89 21.06
N VAL A 12 3.64 3.08 19.79
CA VAL A 12 3.20 4.39 19.32
C VAL A 12 1.80 4.61 19.90
N SER A 13 1.62 5.68 20.67
CA SER A 13 0.36 5.93 21.38
C SER A 13 -0.05 7.38 21.26
N PHE A 14 -1.36 7.63 21.30
CA PHE A 14 -1.93 8.97 21.18
C PHE A 14 -2.63 9.36 22.48
N ASN A 15 -2.29 10.54 22.99
CA ASN A 15 -2.99 11.15 24.12
C ASN A 15 -3.98 12.20 23.60
N GLY A 16 -5.28 11.92 23.73
CA GLY A 16 -6.35 12.79 23.25
C GLY A 16 -6.48 14.13 24.00
N GLU A 17 -6.10 14.18 25.27
CA GLU A 17 -6.14 15.41 26.09
C GLU A 17 -5.00 16.36 25.69
N LYS A 18 -3.78 15.81 25.63
CA LYS A 18 -2.57 16.55 25.26
C LYS A 18 -2.43 16.77 23.76
N LYS A 19 -3.22 16.06 22.95
CA LYS A 19 -3.17 16.07 21.47
C LYS A 19 -1.77 15.76 20.94
N THR A 20 -1.07 14.83 21.61
CA THR A 20 0.30 14.43 21.28
C THR A 20 0.41 12.94 21.00
N CYS A 21 1.29 12.58 20.08
CA CYS A 21 1.67 11.20 19.80
C CYS A 21 3.02 10.89 20.49
N SER A 22 3.00 9.95 21.42
CA SER A 22 4.20 9.40 22.05
C SER A 22 4.87 8.40 21.12
N ASN A 23 6.21 8.37 21.13
CA ASN A 23 7.02 7.49 20.30
C ASN A 23 6.80 7.64 18.78
N ALA A 24 6.32 8.79 18.31
CA ALA A 24 6.15 9.07 16.88
C ALA A 24 7.47 8.94 16.08
N TRP A 25 8.62 9.07 16.74
CA TRP A 25 9.94 8.83 16.15
C TRP A 25 10.12 7.39 15.62
N LEU A 26 9.30 6.43 16.06
CA LEU A 26 9.30 5.07 15.53
C LEU A 26 8.71 4.96 14.13
N ILE A 27 7.81 5.86 13.73
CA ILE A 27 7.10 5.79 12.44
C ILE A 27 8.08 5.62 11.25
N PRO A 28 9.11 6.47 11.05
CA PRO A 28 10.05 6.30 9.94
C PRO A 28 10.83 4.97 10.01
N ILE A 29 11.08 4.45 11.21
CA ILE A 29 11.74 3.16 11.42
C ILE A 29 10.79 2.03 10.99
N LEU A 30 9.53 2.08 11.41
CA LEU A 30 8.50 1.12 11.02
C LEU A 30 8.27 1.11 9.51
N LYS A 31 8.23 2.28 8.86
CA LYS A 31 8.14 2.39 7.38
C LYS A 31 9.25 1.58 6.67
N ARG A 32 10.43 1.45 7.27
CA ARG A 32 11.58 0.71 6.70
C ARG A 32 11.65 -0.74 7.15
N TYR A 33 11.31 -1.05 8.39
CA TYR A 33 11.61 -2.34 9.01
C TYR A 33 10.39 -3.18 9.38
N ALA A 34 9.15 -2.76 9.06
CA ALA A 34 7.96 -3.57 9.30
C ALA A 34 7.75 -4.76 8.33
N SER A 35 8.80 -5.18 7.62
CA SER A 35 8.74 -6.37 6.76
C SER A 35 8.51 -7.62 7.61
N GLY A 36 7.58 -8.48 7.20
CA GLY A 36 7.20 -9.67 7.95
C GLY A 36 6.30 -9.42 9.16
N ALA A 37 5.77 -8.20 9.34
CA ALA A 37 4.79 -7.91 10.38
C ALA A 37 3.38 -8.38 10.00
N SER A 38 2.55 -8.70 11.00
CA SER A 38 1.16 -9.12 10.79
C SER A 38 0.27 -7.99 10.26
N LEU A 39 -0.55 -8.31 9.25
CA LEU A 39 -1.64 -7.43 8.81
C LEU A 39 -2.73 -7.30 9.87
N CYS A 40 -3.03 -8.36 10.63
CA CYS A 40 -3.92 -8.26 11.79
C CYS A 40 -3.41 -7.22 12.79
N TYR A 41 -2.11 -7.19 13.11
CA TYR A 41 -1.55 -6.17 14.00
C TYR A 41 -1.82 -4.75 13.49
N PHE A 42 -1.65 -4.50 12.19
CA PHE A 42 -1.96 -3.21 11.59
C PHE A 42 -3.45 -2.84 11.79
N MET A 43 -4.36 -3.79 11.53
CA MET A 43 -5.80 -3.57 11.65
C MET A 43 -6.26 -3.40 13.11
N ASP A 44 -5.65 -4.12 14.05
CA ASP A 44 -6.07 -4.15 15.46
C ASP A 44 -5.44 -3.04 16.31
N HIS A 45 -4.27 -2.54 15.93
CA HIS A 45 -3.54 -1.53 16.71
C HIS A 45 -3.33 -0.21 15.98
N ILE A 46 -2.87 -0.24 14.72
CA ILE A 46 -2.48 0.97 13.99
C ILE A 46 -3.71 1.72 13.46
N VAL A 47 -4.69 1.02 12.87
CA VAL A 47 -5.90 1.65 12.35
C VAL A 47 -6.78 2.28 13.45
N PRO A 48 -7.03 1.63 14.60
CA PRO A 48 -7.77 2.25 15.69
C PRO A 48 -7.05 3.48 16.26
N LEU A 49 -5.72 3.44 16.30
CA LEU A 49 -4.90 4.60 16.68
C LEU A 49 -5.11 5.77 15.70
N ALA A 50 -5.01 5.54 14.39
CA ALA A 50 -5.30 6.55 13.37
C ALA A 50 -6.71 7.15 13.51
N LYS A 51 -7.73 6.29 13.71
CA LYS A 51 -9.12 6.72 13.93
C LYS A 51 -9.28 7.55 15.21
N SER A 52 -8.56 7.22 16.28
CA SER A 52 -8.59 7.99 17.54
C SER A 52 -8.04 9.40 17.36
N ILE A 53 -6.97 9.56 16.56
CA ILE A 53 -6.37 10.84 16.21
C ILE A 53 -7.36 11.67 15.37
N LEU A 54 -7.97 11.07 14.35
CA LEU A 54 -8.99 11.71 13.52
C LEU A 54 -10.22 12.14 14.34
N LYS A 55 -10.62 11.35 15.36
CA LYS A 55 -11.71 11.73 16.26
C LYS A 55 -11.36 12.96 17.10
N ALA A 56 -10.12 13.08 17.56
CA ALA A 56 -9.65 14.24 18.31
C ALA A 56 -9.53 15.50 17.45
N LEU A 57 -9.33 15.36 16.13
CA LEU A 57 -9.29 16.46 15.17
C LEU A 57 -10.52 17.36 15.25
N LYS A 58 -11.71 16.77 15.42
CA LYS A 58 -13.00 17.47 15.48
C LYS A 58 -13.10 18.48 16.61
N ARG A 59 -12.19 18.44 17.60
CA ARG A 59 -12.19 19.29 18.81
C ARG A 59 -10.86 20.04 18.99
N ALA A 60 -10.06 20.14 17.92
CA ALA A 60 -8.70 20.67 17.99
C ALA A 60 -8.51 21.94 17.17
N THR A 61 -7.74 22.88 17.72
CA THR A 61 -7.18 24.05 17.03
C THR A 61 -6.00 23.67 16.14
N LEU A 62 -5.22 22.65 16.52
CA LEU A 62 -4.06 22.14 15.77
C LEU A 62 -4.43 21.05 14.76
N GLN A 63 -5.32 21.36 13.83
CA GLN A 63 -5.87 20.36 12.91
C GLN A 63 -4.83 19.76 11.96
N GLY A 64 -3.92 20.57 11.42
CA GLY A 64 -2.89 20.09 10.49
C GLY A 64 -2.01 18.99 11.09
N LYS A 65 -1.49 19.21 12.31
CA LYS A 65 -0.59 18.26 12.97
C LYS A 65 -1.25 16.91 13.27
N LEU A 66 -2.49 16.93 13.80
CA LEU A 66 -3.22 15.69 14.08
C LEU A 66 -3.58 14.95 12.79
N ARG A 67 -3.96 15.68 11.74
CA ARG A 67 -4.22 15.07 10.42
C ARG A 67 -2.95 14.41 9.88
N SER A 68 -1.79 15.06 9.96
CA SER A 68 -0.50 14.47 9.58
C SER A 68 -0.22 13.17 10.34
N TYR A 69 -0.39 13.15 11.66
CA TYR A 69 -0.18 11.91 12.42
C TYR A 69 -1.13 10.78 12.00
N ALA A 70 -2.39 11.09 11.71
CA ALA A 70 -3.33 10.07 11.22
C ALA A 70 -2.90 9.50 9.86
N HIS A 71 -2.44 10.34 8.93
CA HIS A 71 -1.90 9.87 7.65
C HIS A 71 -0.61 9.06 7.83
N GLU A 72 0.28 9.51 8.72
CA GLU A 72 1.52 8.79 9.02
C GLU A 72 1.28 7.37 9.55
N MET A 73 0.17 7.13 10.27
CA MET A 73 -0.23 5.78 10.66
C MET A 73 -0.62 4.94 9.45
N TRP A 74 -1.41 5.50 8.52
CA TRP A 74 -1.81 4.81 7.30
C TRP A 74 -0.64 4.54 6.36
N ASP A 75 0.34 5.44 6.29
CA ASP A 75 1.56 5.27 5.50
C ASP A 75 2.45 4.11 5.98
N LEU A 76 2.15 3.50 7.13
CA LEU A 76 2.78 2.26 7.54
C LEU A 76 2.26 1.05 6.74
N LEU A 77 1.05 1.12 6.19
CA LEU A 77 0.41 -0.01 5.52
C LEU A 77 1.30 -0.65 4.43
N PRO A 78 1.94 0.10 3.51
CA PRO A 78 2.84 -0.50 2.53
C PRO A 78 3.98 -1.31 3.14
N ALA A 79 4.47 -0.89 4.32
CA ALA A 79 5.53 -1.60 5.02
C ALA A 79 5.04 -2.93 5.61
N PHE A 80 3.83 -2.95 6.18
CA PHE A 80 3.17 -4.16 6.66
C PHE A 80 2.77 -5.11 5.51
N CYS A 81 2.60 -4.59 4.30
CA CYS A 81 2.37 -5.40 3.11
C CYS A 81 3.64 -6.10 2.57
N ARG A 82 4.83 -5.85 3.14
CA ARG A 82 6.05 -6.57 2.77
C ARG A 82 6.13 -7.93 3.47
N CYS A 83 5.81 -8.98 2.74
CA CYS A 83 5.86 -10.37 3.20
C CYS A 83 5.10 -10.68 4.52
N PRO A 84 3.86 -10.20 4.73
CA PRO A 84 3.12 -10.48 5.96
C PRO A 84 2.78 -11.98 6.09
N PRO A 85 2.89 -12.55 7.31
CA PRO A 85 2.73 -13.99 7.53
C PRO A 85 1.27 -14.48 7.43
N ASP A 86 0.30 -13.57 7.46
CA ASP A 86 -1.11 -13.84 7.77
C ASP A 86 -2.11 -13.43 6.69
N ILE A 87 -1.67 -13.12 5.46
CA ILE A 87 -2.55 -12.70 4.33
C ILE A 87 -3.72 -13.66 4.17
N SER A 88 -3.44 -14.97 4.18
CA SER A 88 -4.46 -15.99 3.92
C SER A 88 -5.61 -16.01 4.94
N GLN A 89 -5.38 -15.49 6.15
CA GLN A 89 -6.39 -15.39 7.19
C GLN A 89 -7.01 -13.99 7.26
N SER A 90 -6.25 -12.94 6.96
CA SER A 90 -6.61 -11.56 7.26
C SER A 90 -7.09 -10.74 6.06
N PHE A 91 -6.89 -11.23 4.83
CA PHE A 91 -7.15 -10.41 3.63
C PHE A 91 -8.62 -10.02 3.43
N ASP A 92 -9.58 -10.87 3.78
CA ASP A 92 -11.02 -10.50 3.69
C ASP A 92 -11.34 -9.28 4.57
N SER A 93 -10.90 -9.32 5.83
CA SER A 93 -11.03 -8.20 6.77
C SER A 93 -10.30 -6.96 6.28
N LEU A 94 -9.09 -7.14 5.75
CA LEU A 94 -8.31 -6.04 5.18
C LEU A 94 -9.03 -5.43 3.97
N ALA A 95 -9.51 -6.23 3.02
CA ALA A 95 -10.19 -5.76 1.83
C ALA A 95 -11.42 -4.90 2.19
N LYS A 96 -12.25 -5.36 3.14
CA LYS A 96 -13.39 -4.59 3.65
C LYS A 96 -12.97 -3.26 4.28
N LEU A 97 -11.91 -3.28 5.09
CA LEU A 97 -11.36 -2.08 5.71
C LEU A 97 -10.85 -1.09 4.66
N LEU A 98 -10.12 -1.55 3.65
CA LEU A 98 -9.59 -0.72 2.57
C LEU A 98 -10.72 -0.15 1.71
N ALA A 99 -11.70 -0.97 1.33
CA ALA A 99 -12.88 -0.54 0.57
C ALA A 99 -13.63 0.60 1.27
N HIS A 100 -13.82 0.49 2.59
CA HIS A 100 -14.43 1.57 3.38
C HIS A 100 -13.54 2.81 3.46
N SER A 101 -12.23 2.63 3.69
CA SER A 101 -11.30 3.75 3.87
C SER A 101 -11.09 4.57 2.58
N VAL A 102 -11.13 3.91 1.42
CA VAL A 102 -11.06 4.56 0.10
C VAL A 102 -12.28 5.47 -0.14
N LYS A 103 -13.46 5.09 0.36
CA LYS A 103 -14.68 5.92 0.26
C LYS A 103 -14.62 7.12 1.19
N ASP A 104 -14.07 6.94 2.39
CA ASP A 104 -14.09 7.96 3.44
C ASP A 104 -13.03 9.06 3.23
N ASP A 105 -11.86 8.72 2.68
CA ASP A 105 -10.74 9.66 2.57
C ASP A 105 -9.93 9.46 1.28
N SER A 106 -10.07 10.41 0.35
CA SER A 106 -9.36 10.39 -0.94
C SER A 106 -7.84 10.47 -0.82
N SER A 107 -7.31 10.98 0.30
CA SER A 107 -5.86 11.05 0.49
C SER A 107 -5.23 9.68 0.75
N LEU A 108 -6.04 8.66 1.09
CA LEU A 108 -5.56 7.29 1.31
C LEU A 108 -5.41 6.49 0.01
N HIS A 109 -5.96 6.96 -1.11
CA HIS A 109 -6.01 6.23 -2.37
C HIS A 109 -4.62 5.77 -2.83
N GLU A 110 -3.63 6.65 -2.75
CA GLU A 110 -2.24 6.34 -3.13
C GLU A 110 -1.65 5.28 -2.20
N THR A 111 -1.69 5.51 -0.88
CA THR A 111 -1.14 4.58 0.12
C THR A 111 -1.76 3.19 0.00
N ILE A 112 -3.08 3.10 -0.19
CA ILE A 112 -3.79 1.83 -0.35
C ILE A 112 -3.38 1.14 -1.66
N SER A 113 -3.28 1.88 -2.76
CA SER A 113 -2.86 1.34 -4.06
C SER A 113 -1.43 0.79 -4.02
N ILE A 114 -0.50 1.51 -3.38
CA ILE A 114 0.88 1.06 -3.18
C ILE A 114 0.91 -0.20 -2.31
N SER A 115 0.07 -0.26 -1.27
CA SER A 115 -0.01 -1.41 -0.37
C SER A 115 -0.47 -2.68 -1.08
N LEU A 116 -1.53 -2.59 -1.88
CA LEU A 116 -2.03 -3.72 -2.68
C LEU A 116 -0.99 -4.18 -3.71
N GLN A 117 -0.35 -3.24 -4.41
CA GLN A 117 0.75 -3.56 -5.33
C GLN A 117 1.90 -4.25 -4.61
N THR A 118 2.26 -3.79 -3.41
CA THR A 118 3.30 -4.41 -2.60
C THR A 118 2.94 -5.85 -2.25
N LEU A 119 1.70 -6.13 -1.81
CA LEU A 119 1.25 -7.50 -1.52
C LEU A 119 1.40 -8.41 -2.74
N VAL A 120 0.93 -7.97 -3.92
CA VAL A 120 1.01 -8.77 -5.15
C VAL A 120 2.46 -8.99 -5.55
N ASN A 121 3.26 -7.93 -5.63
CA ASN A 121 4.65 -7.97 -6.10
C ASN A 121 5.52 -8.86 -5.21
N GLU A 122 5.38 -8.76 -3.89
CA GLU A 122 6.15 -9.58 -2.94
C GLU A 122 5.83 -11.08 -3.11
N ASN A 123 4.55 -11.43 -3.25
CA ASN A 123 4.14 -12.82 -3.49
C ASN A 123 4.60 -13.33 -4.87
N MET A 124 4.49 -12.51 -5.91
CA MET A 124 4.93 -12.86 -7.26
C MET A 124 6.43 -13.04 -7.33
N ARG A 125 7.22 -12.22 -6.63
CA ARG A 125 8.68 -12.35 -6.55
C ARG A 125 9.08 -13.71 -5.96
N VAL A 126 8.45 -14.11 -4.86
CA VAL A 126 8.68 -15.42 -4.23
C VAL A 126 8.32 -16.58 -5.17
N LEU A 127 7.23 -16.47 -5.93
CA LEU A 127 6.84 -17.48 -6.91
C LEU A 127 7.85 -17.54 -8.08
N GLY A 128 8.33 -16.39 -8.55
CA GLY A 128 9.28 -16.24 -9.65
C GLY A 128 10.72 -16.69 -9.38
N ALA A 129 11.18 -16.62 -8.13
CA ALA A 129 12.59 -16.89 -7.73
C ALA A 129 13.18 -18.29 -8.06
N ASN A 130 12.43 -19.22 -8.69
CA ASN A 130 13.00 -20.49 -9.19
C ASN A 130 12.90 -20.65 -10.72
N GLN A 131 12.35 -19.69 -11.47
CA GLN A 131 12.34 -19.80 -12.94
C GLN A 131 13.74 -19.58 -13.54
N ASP A 132 14.61 -18.85 -12.84
CA ASP A 132 15.96 -18.53 -13.29
C ASP A 132 16.99 -19.66 -13.04
N VAL A 133 16.62 -20.71 -12.30
CA VAL A 133 17.52 -21.84 -11.98
C VAL A 133 17.53 -22.91 -13.10
N ASN A 134 16.67 -22.80 -14.11
CA ASN A 134 16.59 -23.76 -15.23
C ASN A 134 16.94 -23.17 -16.61
N ARG A 135 17.68 -22.05 -16.67
CA ARG A 135 18.25 -21.52 -17.91
C ARG A 135 19.78 -21.61 -17.85
N HIS A 136 20.32 -22.59 -18.54
CA HIS A 136 21.77 -22.81 -18.68
C HIS A 136 22.50 -21.56 -19.24
N ALA A 137 23.64 -21.26 -18.61
CA ALA A 137 24.85 -20.61 -19.14
C ALA A 137 24.75 -19.20 -19.76
N SER A 138 25.10 -18.18 -18.97
CA SER A 138 26.20 -17.27 -19.32
C SER A 138 26.68 -16.48 -18.11
N LEU A 139 27.99 -16.53 -17.89
CA LEU A 139 28.75 -15.73 -16.94
C LEU A 139 28.50 -14.23 -17.20
N LYS A 140 27.97 -13.51 -16.21
CA LYS A 140 28.50 -12.22 -15.74
C LYS A 140 27.69 -11.64 -14.58
N ASP A 141 28.47 -11.06 -13.68
CA ASP A 141 28.15 -10.10 -12.62
C ASP A 141 27.64 -10.62 -11.27
N ILE A 142 28.64 -10.78 -10.40
CA ILE A 142 28.56 -10.83 -8.94
C ILE A 142 27.93 -9.52 -8.44
N HIS A 143 26.61 -9.52 -8.34
CA HIS A 143 25.89 -8.73 -7.33
C HIS A 143 24.73 -9.58 -6.83
N ASP A 144 25.09 -10.67 -6.16
CA ASP A 144 24.20 -11.60 -5.49
C ASP A 144 23.46 -10.87 -4.35
N LYS A 145 22.35 -10.20 -4.68
CA LYS A 145 21.30 -9.93 -3.69
C LYS A 145 20.68 -11.29 -3.38
N SER A 146 21.33 -12.03 -2.49
CA SER A 146 20.68 -13.15 -1.80
C SER A 146 19.33 -12.62 -1.30
N GLU A 147 18.25 -13.08 -1.94
CA GLU A 147 16.89 -12.60 -1.69
C GLU A 147 16.44 -13.10 -0.32
N SER A 148 16.83 -12.36 0.72
CA SER A 148 16.48 -12.69 2.09
C SER A 148 15.03 -12.29 2.37
N PHE A 149 14.10 -13.16 2.02
CA PHE A 149 12.73 -13.12 2.54
C PHE A 149 12.73 -13.39 4.05
N PRO A 150 11.71 -12.92 4.80
CA PRO A 150 11.54 -13.30 6.19
C PRO A 150 11.55 -14.83 6.36
N ILE A 151 12.19 -15.30 7.43
CA ILE A 151 12.33 -16.72 7.73
C ILE A 151 10.94 -17.38 7.72
N GLY A 152 10.75 -18.38 6.85
CA GLY A 152 9.48 -19.12 6.71
C GLY A 152 8.52 -18.61 5.63
N TYR A 153 8.84 -17.52 4.91
CA TYR A 153 8.03 -17.08 3.78
C TYR A 153 8.34 -17.92 2.52
N THR A 154 7.58 -18.99 2.33
CA THR A 154 7.82 -19.99 1.26
C THR A 154 6.93 -19.79 0.03
N LYS A 155 7.24 -20.46 -1.08
CA LYS A 155 6.36 -20.53 -2.26
C LYS A 155 4.98 -21.09 -1.97
N LYS A 156 4.88 -22.05 -1.05
CA LYS A 156 3.60 -22.60 -0.60
C LYS A 156 2.77 -21.50 0.07
N THR A 157 3.39 -20.72 0.95
CA THR A 157 2.78 -19.55 1.58
C THR A 157 2.35 -18.53 0.53
N ALA A 158 3.24 -18.17 -0.41
CA ALA A 158 2.94 -17.21 -1.46
C ALA A 158 1.79 -17.66 -2.37
N SER A 159 1.74 -18.93 -2.76
CA SER A 159 0.64 -19.48 -3.55
C SER A 159 -0.70 -19.42 -2.81
N LYS A 160 -0.71 -19.74 -1.51
CA LYS A 160 -1.90 -19.61 -0.66
C LYS A 160 -2.35 -18.15 -0.56
N ASN A 161 -1.40 -17.22 -0.42
CA ASN A 161 -1.66 -15.80 -0.33
C ASN A 161 -2.26 -15.24 -1.63
N ILE A 162 -1.69 -15.57 -2.80
CA ILE A 162 -2.26 -15.17 -4.10
C ILE A 162 -3.71 -15.67 -4.26
N LYS A 163 -4.00 -16.91 -3.84
CA LYS A 163 -5.38 -17.42 -3.86
C LYS A 163 -6.32 -16.59 -2.98
N ALA A 164 -5.90 -16.27 -1.76
CA ALA A 164 -6.69 -15.43 -0.85
C ALA A 164 -6.89 -14.00 -1.41
N LEU A 165 -5.86 -13.43 -2.04
CA LEU A 165 -5.95 -12.14 -2.72
C LEU A 165 -6.97 -12.17 -3.86
N ALA A 166 -6.94 -13.22 -4.69
CA ALA A 166 -7.83 -13.37 -5.82
C ALA A 166 -9.31 -13.55 -5.41
N SER A 167 -9.59 -14.18 -4.27
CA SER A 167 -10.96 -14.40 -3.80
C SER A 167 -11.74 -13.12 -3.47
N ASN A 168 -11.06 -12.03 -3.11
CA ASN A 168 -11.70 -10.75 -2.72
C ASN A 168 -11.28 -9.58 -3.62
N SER A 169 -10.56 -9.84 -4.72
CA SER A 169 -10.01 -8.79 -5.56
C SER A 169 -11.08 -8.04 -6.35
N MET A 170 -12.10 -8.74 -6.85
CA MET A 170 -13.12 -8.14 -7.71
C MET A 170 -13.93 -7.06 -6.98
N ASP A 171 -14.42 -7.36 -5.78
CA ASP A 171 -15.21 -6.41 -5.00
C ASP A 171 -14.41 -5.17 -4.57
N LEU A 172 -13.13 -5.38 -4.22
CA LEU A 172 -12.23 -4.30 -3.85
C LEU A 172 -11.88 -3.41 -5.05
N ILE A 173 -11.57 -4.01 -6.20
CA ILE A 173 -11.29 -3.29 -7.45
C ILE A 173 -12.52 -2.53 -7.92
N GLN A 174 -13.70 -3.16 -7.89
CA GLN A 174 -14.95 -2.51 -8.27
C GLN A 174 -15.22 -1.31 -7.36
N THR A 175 -15.09 -1.48 -6.04
CA THR A 175 -15.24 -0.38 -5.09
C THR A 175 -14.28 0.78 -5.37
N MET A 176 -13.01 0.47 -5.64
CA MET A 176 -12.03 1.50 -5.99
C MET A 176 -12.42 2.20 -7.30
N ALA A 177 -12.78 1.44 -8.33
CA ALA A 177 -13.20 1.96 -9.62
C ALA A 177 -14.42 2.88 -9.49
N ASP A 178 -15.44 2.49 -8.73
CA ASP A 178 -16.61 3.31 -8.47
C ASP A 178 -16.23 4.63 -7.79
N VAL A 179 -15.40 4.58 -6.75
CA VAL A 179 -14.92 5.80 -6.05
C VAL A 179 -14.11 6.71 -6.99
N PHE A 180 -13.31 6.14 -7.89
CA PHE A 180 -12.56 6.92 -8.88
C PHE A 180 -13.47 7.53 -9.96
N LEU A 181 -14.52 6.82 -10.38
CA LEU A 181 -15.43 7.26 -11.44
C LEU A 181 -16.48 8.25 -10.94
N ASP A 182 -16.91 8.15 -9.69
CA ASP A 182 -17.88 9.04 -9.05
C ASP A 182 -17.26 10.38 -8.58
N SER A 183 -15.94 10.56 -8.76
CA SER A 183 -15.26 11.83 -8.46
C SER A 183 -15.63 12.94 -9.48
N PRO A 184 -15.81 14.21 -9.07
CA PRO A 184 -16.15 15.30 -9.99
C PRO A 184 -15.06 15.54 -11.06
N PRO A 185 -15.45 15.94 -12.29
CA PRO A 185 -14.62 15.94 -13.50
C PRO A 185 -13.39 16.87 -13.47
N GLU A 186 -13.25 17.74 -12.47
CA GLU A 186 -12.05 18.58 -12.30
C GLU A 186 -10.79 17.74 -12.03
N LYS A 187 -10.93 16.54 -11.44
CA LYS A 187 -9.83 15.57 -11.28
C LYS A 187 -9.62 14.67 -12.51
N HIS A 188 -10.51 14.75 -13.51
CA HIS A 188 -10.49 13.93 -14.73
C HIS A 188 -9.89 14.66 -15.94
N ALA A 189 -9.47 15.93 -15.77
CA ALA A 189 -8.93 16.77 -16.84
C ALA A 189 -7.69 16.18 -17.54
N VAL A 190 -7.02 15.20 -16.94
CA VAL A 190 -5.86 14.50 -17.52
C VAL A 190 -6.25 13.50 -18.63
N LEU A 191 -7.53 13.09 -18.71
CA LEU A 191 -7.98 12.13 -19.73
C LEU A 191 -8.50 12.78 -21.03
N LYS A 192 -8.57 14.11 -21.10
CA LYS A 192 -9.11 14.83 -22.28
C LYS A 192 -8.06 15.30 -23.30
N VAL A 193 -6.76 15.12 -23.05
CA VAL A 193 -5.69 15.60 -23.97
C VAL A 193 -5.28 14.53 -25.00
N LEU A 194 -6.21 13.68 -25.44
CA LEU A 194 -6.02 12.80 -26.59
C LEU A 194 -7.17 12.97 -27.57
N ASN A 195 -7.42 14.20 -28.00
CA ASN A 195 -8.03 14.45 -29.31
C ASN A 195 -6.96 15.04 -30.23
N PRO A 196 -6.49 14.30 -31.26
CA PRO A 196 -5.44 14.77 -32.16
C PRO A 196 -6.05 15.67 -33.22
N SER A 197 -6.37 16.92 -32.85
CA SER A 197 -6.70 17.98 -33.81
C SER A 197 -6.68 19.37 -33.17
N SER A 198 -5.54 19.76 -32.60
CA SER A 198 -5.18 21.17 -32.57
C SER A 198 -3.67 21.32 -32.33
N THR A 199 -3.00 21.92 -33.30
CA THR A 199 -1.60 22.31 -33.30
C THR A 199 -1.35 23.45 -32.30
N TYR A 200 -0.75 23.22 -31.13
CA TYR A 200 -0.11 24.30 -30.36
C TYR A 200 1.10 23.86 -29.52
N HIS A 201 2.23 24.46 -29.90
CA HIS A 201 3.41 24.96 -29.16
C HIS A 201 4.08 24.14 -28.02
N PRO A 202 5.40 23.85 -28.11
CA PRO A 202 6.15 23.15 -27.08
C PRO A 202 6.70 24.13 -26.03
N CYS A 203 6.10 24.23 -24.85
CA CYS A 203 6.76 24.90 -23.70
C CYS A 203 6.25 24.51 -22.30
N ALA A 204 5.36 23.52 -22.13
CA ALA A 204 4.79 23.20 -20.80
C ALA A 204 4.93 21.73 -20.40
N PHE A 205 6.06 21.10 -20.72
CA PHE A 205 6.32 19.69 -20.40
C PHE A 205 7.37 19.51 -19.28
N GLU A 206 7.31 20.32 -18.22
CA GLU A 206 8.03 20.00 -16.98
C GLU A 206 7.22 20.48 -15.76
N MET A 207 6.44 19.56 -15.17
CA MET A 207 6.11 19.44 -13.73
C MET A 207 4.77 18.73 -13.54
N PHE A 208 4.74 17.41 -13.72
CA PHE A 208 3.73 16.59 -13.04
C PHE A 208 4.36 15.25 -12.63
N PRO A 209 4.37 14.89 -11.33
CA PRO A 209 4.82 13.57 -10.89
C PRO A 209 3.82 12.49 -11.31
N ARG A 210 4.36 11.31 -11.64
CA ARG A 210 3.69 10.10 -12.16
C ARG A 210 2.31 9.87 -11.54
N GLN A 211 1.24 10.10 -12.31
CA GLN A 211 -0.12 9.67 -11.94
C GLN A 211 -0.41 8.29 -12.51
N PHE A 212 -1.12 7.48 -11.72
CA PHE A 212 -1.66 6.18 -12.13
C PHE A 212 -2.73 6.38 -13.20
N TYR A 213 -2.62 5.68 -14.34
CA TYR A 213 -3.62 5.68 -15.39
C TYR A 213 -4.42 4.37 -15.35
N PHE A 214 -5.73 4.46 -15.11
CA PHE A 214 -6.70 3.42 -15.43
C PHE A 214 -7.46 3.88 -16.68
N SER A 215 -7.34 3.15 -17.80
CA SER A 215 -8.09 3.40 -19.03
C SER A 215 -9.01 2.23 -19.34
N ARG A 216 -10.19 2.55 -19.89
CA ARG A 216 -11.38 1.70 -20.00
C ARG A 216 -11.22 0.44 -20.87
N ASP A 217 -10.12 0.33 -21.63
CA ASP A 217 -9.82 -0.81 -22.50
C ASP A 217 -8.47 -1.50 -22.23
N SER A 218 -7.80 -1.19 -21.10
CA SER A 218 -6.63 -1.97 -20.68
C SER A 218 -6.40 -1.85 -19.18
N ILE A 219 -6.70 -2.92 -18.45
CA ILE A 219 -5.98 -3.21 -17.21
C ILE A 219 -4.58 -3.65 -17.64
N VAL A 220 -3.68 -2.69 -17.89
CA VAL A 220 -2.25 -3.01 -18.04
C VAL A 220 -1.71 -3.28 -16.64
N ILE A 221 -1.89 -4.51 -16.16
CA ILE A 221 -0.93 -5.08 -15.23
C ILE A 221 0.35 -5.23 -16.04
N PHE A 222 1.38 -4.45 -15.70
CA PHE A 222 2.70 -4.57 -16.32
C PHE A 222 3.16 -6.04 -16.23
N GLY A 223 3.25 -6.69 -17.38
CA GLY A 223 3.55 -8.11 -17.47
C GLY A 223 3.17 -8.74 -18.80
N ARG A 224 3.70 -8.24 -19.92
CA ARG A 224 3.92 -9.11 -21.09
C ARG A 224 5.27 -8.80 -21.74
N PHE A 225 6.19 -9.73 -21.49
CA PHE A 225 7.33 -10.00 -22.36
C PHE A 225 6.83 -10.18 -23.79
N SER A 226 7.45 -9.45 -24.73
CA SER A 226 7.99 -10.05 -25.95
C SER A 226 9.28 -9.35 -26.31
#